data_AF-A0A3D5BD87-F1
#
_entry.id   AF-A0A3D5BD87-F1
#
_cell.length_a   1.000
_cell.length_b   1.000
_cell.length_c   1.000
_cell.angle_alpha   90.00
_cell.angle_beta   90.00
_cell.angle_gamma   90.00
#
_symmetry.space_group_name_H-M   'P 1'
#
loop_
_entity.id
_entity.type
_entity.pdbx_description
1 polymer ?
#
loop_
_entity_poly.entity_id
_entity_poly.type
_entity_poly.pdbx_seq_one_letter_code
_entity_poly.pdbx_strand_id
1 'polypeptide(L)'
;MKQRGVEWEEYDKAVRWMAMTMIITITVTAFLTIFSLPLSFLLEHGISRENMQSVKMFVREVFNRPSFLFNQYSNWARKLSAAREFSISRWIPILPLISLPFGLIVGGISCPYRFQSNVHGSARIATLRDVENMPLLGFDGFCQVVGKFKGRLLLLKETLSTLCCAPPGTGKTAGVVIPTIFNSPKLSLIINDPKPELCYNTSGARAKVGPVFIINWGAEDKPSEGIYYPSWNPLSPNALPEMGPDRDMYVDSICNILVEDPKGG
;
A
#
# COMPACT_ATOMS: atom_id res chain seq x y z
N MET A 1 3.11 -31.80 5.24
CA MET A 1 2.68 -30.72 6.17
C MET A 1 1.23 -30.40 5.85
N LYS A 2 0.31 -30.44 6.83
CA LYS A 2 -1.07 -29.96 6.66
C LYS A 2 -0.99 -28.50 6.18
N GLN A 3 -1.63 -28.17 5.06
CA GLN A 3 -1.74 -26.78 4.61
C GLN A 3 -2.45 -25.99 5.70
N ARG A 4 -1.78 -24.95 6.21
CA ARG A 4 -2.37 -23.97 7.11
C ARG A 4 -3.32 -23.08 6.28
N GLY A 5 -4.33 -22.48 6.93
CA GLY A 5 -5.31 -21.62 6.25
C GLY A 5 -4.68 -20.37 5.63
N VAL A 6 -5.43 -19.66 4.78
CA VAL A 6 -4.99 -18.47 4.01
C VAL A 6 -4.35 -17.40 4.90
N GLU A 7 -4.78 -17.30 6.16
CA GLU A 7 -4.22 -16.39 7.18
C GLU A 7 -2.70 -16.58 7.43
N TRP A 8 -2.15 -17.75 7.08
CA TRP A 8 -0.74 -18.09 7.23
C TRP A 8 0.08 -17.92 5.95
N GLU A 9 -0.54 -17.49 4.84
CA GLU A 9 0.15 -17.41 3.55
C GLU A 9 1.37 -16.47 3.59
N GLU A 10 1.25 -15.32 4.27
CA GLU A 10 2.37 -14.38 4.41
C GLU A 10 3.48 -14.95 5.29
N TYR A 11 3.12 -15.60 6.39
CA TYR A 11 4.07 -16.31 7.25
C TYR A 11 4.80 -17.42 6.49
N ASP A 12 4.08 -18.23 5.71
CA ASP A 12 4.65 -19.32 4.92
C ASP A 12 5.60 -18.78 3.84
N LYS A 13 5.27 -17.63 3.22
CA LYS A 13 6.18 -16.91 2.32
C LYS A 13 7.43 -16.41 3.05
N ALA A 14 7.31 -15.88 4.27
CA ALA A 14 8.43 -15.45 5.10
C ALA A 14 9.36 -16.62 5.46
N VAL A 15 8.79 -17.76 5.84
CA VAL A 15 9.56 -18.99 6.15
C VAL A 15 10.27 -19.51 4.90
N ARG A 16 9.59 -19.56 3.74
CA ARG A 16 10.21 -19.98 2.47
C ARG A 16 11.35 -19.04 2.07
N TRP A 17 11.18 -17.73 2.25
CA TRP A 17 12.23 -16.75 2.01
C TRP A 17 13.47 -17.06 2.84
N MET A 18 13.31 -17.23 4.16
CA MET A 18 14.44 -17.54 5.04
C MET A 18 15.08 -18.89 4.75
N ALA A 19 14.29 -19.90 4.40
CA ALA A 19 14.82 -21.20 3.99
C ALA A 19 15.68 -21.07 2.72
N MET A 20 15.21 -20.32 1.72
CA MET A 20 15.98 -20.03 0.50
C MET A 20 17.24 -19.22 0.79
N THR A 21 17.15 -18.17 1.62
CA THR A 21 18.30 -17.40 2.08
C THR A 21 19.32 -18.32 2.74
N MET A 22 18.89 -19.21 3.63
CA MET A 22 19.77 -20.14 4.33
C MET A 22 20.49 -21.07 3.35
N ILE A 23 19.76 -21.66 2.40
CA ILE A 23 20.33 -22.55 1.37
C ILE A 23 21.36 -21.81 0.50
N ILE A 24 20.99 -20.63 -0.01
CA ILE A 24 21.90 -19.80 -0.83
C ILE A 24 23.14 -19.42 -0.02
N THR A 25 22.95 -18.97 1.22
CA THR A 25 24.04 -18.54 2.09
C THR A 25 25.00 -19.69 2.40
N ILE A 26 24.48 -20.87 2.76
CA ILE A 26 25.30 -22.08 2.98
C ILE A 26 26.06 -22.46 1.71
N THR A 27 25.41 -22.39 0.54
CA THR A 27 26.03 -22.74 -0.75
C THR A 27 27.17 -21.77 -1.07
N VAL A 28 26.96 -20.47 -0.88
CA VAL A 28 28.00 -19.44 -1.07
C VAL A 28 29.13 -19.63 -0.06
N THR A 29 28.84 -19.88 1.21
CA THR A 29 29.85 -20.15 2.23
C THR A 29 30.67 -21.39 1.88
N ALA A 30 30.04 -22.49 1.46
CA ALA A 30 30.73 -23.72 1.06
C ALA A 30 31.64 -23.47 -0.16
N PHE A 31 31.15 -22.73 -1.16
CA PHE A 31 31.95 -22.33 -2.31
C PHE A 31 33.17 -21.49 -1.89
N LEU A 32 32.96 -20.44 -1.09
CA LEU A 32 34.05 -19.60 -0.59
C LEU A 32 35.04 -20.41 0.25
N THR A 33 34.58 -21.38 1.05
CA THR A 33 35.43 -22.25 1.87
C THR A 33 36.40 -23.07 1.02
N ILE A 34 36.02 -23.43 -0.21
CA ILE A 34 36.90 -24.19 -1.10
C ILE A 34 37.80 -23.25 -1.91
N PHE A 35 37.28 -22.12 -2.38
CA PHE A 35 37.93 -21.30 -3.39
C PHE A 35 38.65 -20.05 -2.86
N SER A 36 38.42 -19.61 -1.63
CA SER A 36 39.05 -18.38 -1.12
C SER A 36 40.56 -18.49 -0.96
N LEU A 37 41.08 -19.65 -0.54
CA LEU A 37 42.52 -19.92 -0.44
C LEU A 37 43.20 -20.00 -1.82
N PRO A 38 42.69 -20.76 -2.80
CA PRO A 38 43.16 -20.71 -4.18
C PRO A 38 43.14 -19.31 -4.80
N LEU A 39 42.08 -18.53 -4.56
CA LEU A 39 41.96 -17.18 -5.08
C LEU A 39 43.03 -16.25 -4.49
N SER A 40 43.26 -16.34 -3.17
CA SER A 40 44.33 -15.64 -2.47
C SER A 40 45.70 -15.97 -3.08
N PHE A 41 45.98 -17.25 -3.35
CA PHE A 41 47.22 -17.70 -3.98
C PHE A 41 47.41 -17.13 -5.39
N LEU A 42 46.37 -17.17 -6.22
CA LEU A 42 46.41 -16.64 -7.60
C LEU A 42 46.60 -15.13 -7.64
N LEU A 43 46.06 -14.38 -6.68
CA LEU A 43 46.26 -12.94 -6.59
C LEU A 43 47.69 -12.57 -6.20
N GLU A 44 48.37 -13.42 -5.43
CA GLU A 44 49.77 -13.22 -5.04
C GLU A 44 50.76 -13.63 -6.13
N HIS A 45 50.49 -14.73 -6.84
CA HIS A 45 51.47 -15.34 -7.77
C HIS A 45 51.10 -15.16 -9.25
N GLY A 46 49.94 -14.57 -9.55
CA GLY A 46 49.42 -14.40 -10.91
C GLY A 46 48.81 -15.66 -11.51
N ILE A 47 48.16 -15.50 -12.66
CA ILE A 47 47.50 -16.60 -13.38
C ILE A 47 48.47 -17.17 -14.43
N SER A 48 49.03 -18.33 -14.15
CA SER A 48 49.89 -19.10 -15.07
C SER A 48 49.39 -20.55 -15.21
N ARG A 49 49.87 -21.29 -16.22
CA ARG A 49 49.52 -22.71 -16.38
C ARG A 49 49.94 -23.55 -15.17
N GLU A 50 51.11 -23.26 -14.61
CA GLU A 50 51.64 -23.93 -13.42
C GLU A 50 50.80 -23.62 -12.18
N ASN A 51 50.49 -22.34 -11.94
CA ASN A 51 49.66 -21.92 -10.80
C ASN A 51 48.24 -22.50 -10.89
N MET A 52 47.68 -22.60 -12.09
CA MET A 52 46.37 -23.23 -12.31
C MET A 52 46.40 -24.75 -12.06
N GLN A 53 47.51 -25.43 -12.38
CA GLN A 53 47.70 -26.83 -12.00
C GLN A 53 47.76 -26.99 -10.47
N SER A 54 48.46 -26.10 -9.77
CA SER A 54 48.50 -26.08 -8.30
C SER A 54 47.10 -25.91 -7.68
N VAL A 55 46.27 -25.02 -8.23
CA VAL A 55 44.87 -24.87 -7.79
C VAL A 55 44.06 -26.14 -8.02
N LYS A 56 44.20 -26.80 -9.18
CA LYS A 56 43.51 -28.08 -9.46
C LYS A 56 43.94 -29.17 -8.49
N MET A 57 45.24 -29.27 -8.19
CA MET A 57 45.76 -30.23 -7.21
C MET A 57 45.22 -29.93 -5.81
N PHE A 58 45.18 -28.67 -5.41
CA PHE A 58 44.58 -28.25 -4.14
C PHE A 58 43.12 -28.69 -4.04
N VAL A 59 42.29 -28.37 -5.04
CA VAL A 59 40.87 -28.72 -5.04
C VAL A 59 40.68 -30.24 -4.99
N ARG A 60 41.47 -31.01 -5.75
CA ARG A 60 41.46 -32.47 -5.70
C ARG A 60 41.79 -33.02 -4.31
N GLU A 61 42.80 -32.46 -3.66
CA GLU A 61 43.21 -32.89 -2.31
C GLU A 61 42.16 -32.56 -1.26
N VAL A 62 41.46 -31.42 -1.39
CA VAL A 62 40.33 -31.06 -0.52
C VAL A 62 39.21 -32.12 -0.58
N PHE A 63 38.86 -32.61 -1.78
CA PHE A 63 37.84 -33.65 -1.92
C PHE A 63 38.29 -35.02 -1.43
N ASN A 64 39.58 -35.36 -1.59
CA ASN A 64 40.12 -36.64 -1.13
C ASN A 64 40.33 -36.69 0.39
N ARG A 65 40.72 -35.57 1.00
CA ARG A 65 41.07 -35.45 2.41
C ARG A 65 40.50 -34.16 3.02
N PRO A 66 39.26 -34.18 3.55
CA PRO A 66 38.62 -32.98 4.10
C PRO A 66 39.42 -32.29 5.22
N SER A 67 40.20 -33.05 6.01
CA SER A 67 41.07 -32.49 7.06
C SER A 67 42.21 -31.62 6.51
N PHE A 68 42.60 -31.80 5.24
CA PHE A 68 43.57 -30.94 4.57
C PHE A 68 43.11 -29.48 4.57
N LEU A 69 41.83 -29.22 4.26
CA LEU A 69 41.30 -27.87 4.18
C LEU A 69 41.40 -27.14 5.54
N PHE A 70 41.05 -27.84 6.63
CA PHE A 70 41.16 -27.30 7.98
C PHE A 70 42.60 -26.95 8.36
N ASN A 71 43.55 -27.81 7.99
CA ASN A 71 44.98 -27.55 8.20
C ASN A 71 45.45 -26.33 7.40
N GLN A 72 44.97 -26.16 6.17
CA GLN A 72 45.32 -25.01 5.32
C GLN A 72 44.76 -23.69 5.86
N TYR A 73 43.52 -23.67 6.35
CA TYR A 73 42.96 -22.50 7.05
C TYR A 73 43.69 -22.22 8.37
N SER A 74 44.05 -23.25 9.13
CA SER A 74 44.84 -23.09 10.36
C SER A 74 46.23 -22.49 10.09
N ASN A 75 46.87 -22.94 9.01
CA ASN A 75 48.15 -22.40 8.54
C ASN A 75 47.99 -20.93 8.08
N TRP A 76 46.93 -20.63 7.32
CA TRP A 76 46.62 -19.27 6.90
C TRP A 76 46.40 -18.34 8.10
N ALA A 77 45.61 -18.75 9.08
CA ALA A 77 45.33 -17.95 10.28
C ALA A 77 46.62 -17.61 11.05
N ARG A 78 47.53 -18.60 11.22
CA ARG A 78 48.85 -18.38 11.83
C ARG A 78 49.71 -17.39 11.01
N LYS A 79 49.68 -17.48 9.68
CA LYS A 79 50.40 -16.54 8.80
C LYS A 79 49.81 -15.13 8.88
N LEU A 80 48.49 -15.02 8.95
CA LEU A 80 47.80 -13.74 9.09
C LEU A 80 48.13 -13.07 10.43
N SER A 81 48.15 -13.83 11.53
CA SER A 81 48.51 -13.29 12.85
C SER A 81 49.98 -12.87 12.98
N ALA A 82 50.87 -13.47 12.18
CA ALA A 82 52.29 -13.11 12.15
C ALA A 82 52.62 -11.98 11.15
N ALA A 83 51.68 -11.61 10.29
CA ALA A 83 51.88 -10.59 9.28
C ALA A 83 51.97 -9.20 9.93
N ARG A 84 53.02 -8.44 9.60
CA ARG A 84 53.22 -7.06 10.07
C ARG A 84 52.65 -6.00 9.13
N GLU A 85 52.43 -6.37 7.88
CA GLU A 85 51.95 -5.49 6.81
C GLU A 85 50.61 -5.98 6.25
N PHE A 86 49.76 -5.02 5.93
CA PHE A 86 48.44 -5.28 5.35
C PHE A 86 48.56 -5.60 3.86
N SER A 87 47.94 -6.71 3.44
CA SER A 87 47.74 -7.04 2.02
C SER A 87 46.36 -7.65 1.83
N ILE A 88 45.59 -7.13 0.87
CA ILE A 88 44.22 -7.55 0.58
C ILE A 88 44.16 -9.05 0.24
N SER A 89 45.15 -9.56 -0.52
CA SER A 89 45.21 -10.98 -0.91
C SER A 89 45.15 -11.93 0.29
N ARG A 90 45.82 -11.56 1.39
CA ARG A 90 45.93 -12.36 2.61
C ARG A 90 44.63 -12.41 3.41
N TRP A 91 43.73 -11.44 3.21
CA TRP A 91 42.46 -11.38 3.94
C TRP A 91 41.33 -12.13 3.24
N ILE A 92 41.44 -12.45 1.95
CA ILE A 92 40.41 -13.16 1.19
C ILE A 92 39.94 -14.47 1.85
N PRO A 93 40.81 -15.28 2.49
CA PRO A 93 40.34 -16.48 3.17
C PRO A 93 39.49 -16.24 4.42
N ILE A 94 39.26 -14.99 4.85
CA ILE A 94 38.26 -14.69 5.90
C ILE A 94 36.81 -14.76 5.39
N LEU A 95 36.60 -14.63 4.08
CA LEU A 95 35.28 -14.54 3.45
C LEU A 95 34.30 -15.64 3.87
N PRO A 96 34.69 -16.93 3.98
CA PRO A 96 33.77 -17.97 4.42
C PRO A 96 33.23 -17.73 5.83
N LEU A 97 34.09 -17.26 6.76
CA LEU A 97 33.72 -17.01 8.15
C LEU A 97 32.70 -15.87 8.29
N ILE A 98 32.79 -14.86 7.43
CA ILE A 98 31.84 -13.73 7.44
C ILE A 98 30.61 -13.96 6.56
N SER A 99 30.72 -14.80 5.52
CA SER A 99 29.67 -14.98 4.51
C SER A 99 28.37 -15.54 5.10
N LEU A 100 28.46 -16.47 6.05
CA LEU A 100 27.29 -17.09 6.67
C LEU A 100 26.49 -16.09 7.52
N PRO A 101 27.07 -15.43 8.55
CA PRO A 101 26.32 -14.44 9.34
C PRO A 101 25.87 -13.27 8.48
N PHE A 102 26.71 -12.79 7.55
CA PHE A 102 26.36 -11.69 6.66
C PHE A 102 25.17 -12.03 5.76
N GLY A 103 25.18 -13.18 5.09
CA GLY A 103 24.09 -13.59 4.21
C GLY A 103 22.76 -13.79 4.94
N LEU A 104 22.79 -14.35 6.15
CA LEU A 104 21.59 -14.51 6.99
C LEU A 104 21.04 -13.16 7.48
N ILE A 105 21.90 -12.23 7.90
CA ILE A 105 21.49 -10.88 8.31
C ILE A 105 20.86 -10.14 7.13
N VAL A 106 21.53 -10.13 5.98
CA VAL A 106 21.03 -9.46 4.77
C VAL A 106 19.70 -10.07 4.33
N GLY A 107 19.58 -11.40 4.31
CA GLY A 107 18.33 -12.05 3.94
C GLY A 107 17.19 -11.81 4.93
N GLY A 108 17.49 -11.73 6.23
CA GLY A 108 16.51 -11.37 7.26
C GLY A 108 16.00 -9.95 7.11
N ILE A 109 16.90 -8.97 6.94
CA ILE A 109 16.54 -7.55 6.77
C ILE A 109 15.81 -7.31 5.44
N SER A 110 16.17 -8.04 4.38
CA SER A 110 15.54 -7.92 3.07
C SER A 110 14.24 -8.72 2.90
N CYS A 111 13.83 -9.50 3.92
CA CYS A 111 12.60 -10.28 3.85
C CYS A 111 11.39 -9.34 3.73
N PRO A 112 10.62 -9.39 2.62
CA PRO A 112 9.48 -8.50 2.41
C PRO A 112 8.21 -8.98 3.15
N TYR A 113 8.27 -10.15 3.78
CA TYR A 113 7.12 -10.83 4.38
C TYR A 113 7.17 -10.77 5.90
N ARG A 114 6.00 -10.70 6.55
CA ARG A 114 5.89 -10.69 8.01
C ARG A 114 5.82 -12.10 8.59
N PHE A 115 6.53 -12.32 9.70
CA PHE A 115 6.41 -13.53 10.52
C PHE A 115 5.18 -13.46 11.44
N GLN A 116 4.01 -13.19 10.89
CA GLN A 116 2.76 -13.03 11.63
C GLN A 116 1.60 -13.69 10.87
N SER A 117 0.61 -14.17 11.62
CA SER A 117 -0.65 -14.65 11.06
C SER A 117 -1.61 -13.49 10.84
N ASN A 118 -2.23 -13.41 9.67
CA ASN A 118 -3.14 -12.32 9.28
C ASN A 118 -4.60 -12.57 9.68
N VAL A 119 -4.83 -13.19 10.85
CA VAL A 119 -6.17 -13.55 11.35
C VAL A 119 -7.11 -12.34 11.44
N HIS A 120 -6.56 -11.17 11.79
CA HIS A 120 -7.31 -9.92 11.95
C HIS A 120 -7.15 -8.96 10.76
N GLY A 121 -6.67 -9.48 9.62
CA GLY A 121 -6.34 -8.70 8.44
C GLY A 121 -4.86 -8.29 8.38
N SER A 122 -4.44 -7.93 7.16
CA SER A 122 -3.06 -7.59 6.82
C SER A 122 -2.89 -6.09 6.53
N ALA A 123 -3.73 -5.25 7.15
CA ALA A 123 -3.71 -3.81 6.92
C ALA A 123 -2.37 -3.20 7.34
N ARG A 124 -1.87 -2.27 6.52
CA ARG A 124 -0.67 -1.49 6.81
C ARG A 124 -0.83 -0.08 6.28
N ILE A 125 0.02 0.82 6.75
CA ILE A 125 0.11 2.18 6.21
C ILE A 125 0.47 2.09 4.72
N ALA A 126 -0.30 2.81 3.90
CA ALA A 126 -0.12 2.85 2.46
C ALA A 126 1.14 3.64 2.07
N THR A 127 1.84 3.13 1.06
CA THR A 127 2.94 3.81 0.37
C THR A 127 2.41 4.50 -0.89
N LEU A 128 3.24 5.34 -1.51
CA LEU A 128 2.87 5.98 -2.78
C LEU A 128 2.54 4.94 -3.86
N ARG A 129 3.33 3.87 -3.94
CA ARG A 129 3.14 2.79 -4.89
C ARG A 129 1.81 2.05 -4.66
N ASP A 130 1.37 1.94 -3.40
CA ASP A 130 0.07 1.33 -3.11
C ASP A 130 -1.05 2.21 -3.63
N VAL A 131 -1.00 3.53 -3.38
CA VAL A 131 -2.01 4.49 -3.86
C VAL A 131 -2.07 4.53 -5.39
N GLU A 132 -0.93 4.51 -6.08
CA GLU A 132 -0.88 4.53 -7.55
C GLU A 132 -1.49 3.27 -8.17
N ASN A 133 -1.33 2.11 -7.51
CA ASN A 133 -1.87 0.83 -7.98
C ASN A 133 -3.26 0.50 -7.40
N MET A 134 -3.82 1.37 -6.56
CA MET A 134 -5.09 1.10 -5.91
C MET A 134 -6.24 1.27 -6.93
N PRO A 135 -7.11 0.27 -7.10
CA PRO A 135 -8.14 0.30 -8.14
C PRO A 135 -9.26 1.29 -7.81
N LEU A 136 -9.61 1.42 -6.52
CA LEU A 136 -10.77 2.20 -6.09
C LEU A 136 -10.44 3.66 -5.75
N LEU A 137 -9.18 3.96 -5.41
CA LEU A 137 -8.77 5.25 -4.89
C LEU A 137 -7.46 5.69 -5.54
N GLY A 138 -7.35 6.95 -5.93
CA GLY A 138 -6.11 7.47 -6.50
C GLY A 138 -6.12 8.98 -6.69
N PHE A 139 -5.06 9.49 -7.32
CA PHE A 139 -4.95 10.91 -7.68
C PHE A 139 -5.70 11.25 -8.98
N ASP A 140 -6.16 10.22 -9.68
CA ASP A 140 -6.85 10.22 -10.98
C ASP A 140 -8.35 9.92 -10.85
N GLY A 141 -8.86 9.78 -9.63
CA GLY A 141 -10.30 9.63 -9.40
C GLY A 141 -11.09 10.88 -9.78
N PHE A 142 -12.40 10.73 -9.97
CA PHE A 142 -13.29 11.80 -10.44
C PHE A 142 -14.47 12.09 -9.52
N CYS A 143 -14.70 11.22 -8.53
CA CYS A 143 -15.86 11.29 -7.65
C CYS A 143 -15.50 11.99 -6.33
N GLN A 144 -15.66 11.33 -5.20
CA GLN A 144 -15.51 11.93 -3.89
C GLN A 144 -14.04 12.03 -3.45
N VAL A 145 -13.68 13.17 -2.87
CA VAL A 145 -12.39 13.33 -2.17
C VAL A 145 -12.51 12.68 -0.80
N VAL A 146 -11.66 11.70 -0.50
CA VAL A 146 -11.67 11.00 0.80
C VAL A 146 -10.54 11.43 1.73
N GLY A 147 -9.56 12.17 1.21
CA GLY A 147 -8.42 12.63 1.98
C GLY A 147 -7.29 13.17 1.13
N LYS A 148 -6.11 13.28 1.73
CA LYS A 148 -4.91 13.85 1.11
C LYS A 148 -3.69 12.97 1.42
N PHE A 149 -2.90 12.66 0.40
CA PHE A 149 -1.65 11.92 0.54
C PHE A 149 -0.52 12.68 -0.14
N LYS A 150 0.55 12.97 0.61
CA LYS A 150 1.73 13.73 0.14
C LYS A 150 1.37 15.00 -0.65
N GLY A 151 0.44 15.80 -0.15
CA GLY A 151 0.07 17.05 -0.83
C GLY A 151 -1.05 16.92 -1.87
N ARG A 152 -1.39 15.71 -2.33
CA ARG A 152 -2.36 15.47 -3.40
C ARG A 152 -3.65 14.88 -2.86
N LEU A 153 -4.78 15.29 -3.43
CA LEU A 153 -6.10 14.78 -3.04
C LEU A 153 -6.27 13.33 -3.50
N LEU A 154 -6.86 12.51 -2.65
CA LEU A 154 -7.25 11.14 -2.97
C LEU A 154 -8.73 11.14 -3.32
N LEU A 155 -9.04 10.72 -4.54
CA LEU A 155 -10.39 10.68 -5.08
C LEU A 155 -10.80 9.24 -5.40
N LEU A 156 -12.09 8.94 -5.18
CA LEU A 156 -12.68 7.70 -5.65
C LEU A 156 -12.70 7.65 -7.17
N LYS A 157 -12.32 6.49 -7.70
CA LYS A 157 -12.37 6.19 -9.14
C LYS A 157 -13.73 5.64 -9.58
N GLU A 158 -14.62 5.35 -8.63
CA GLU A 158 -15.95 4.79 -8.86
C GLU A 158 -16.99 5.50 -7.98
N THR A 159 -18.27 5.39 -8.34
CA THR A 159 -19.40 5.98 -7.62
C THR A 159 -19.84 5.09 -6.43
N LEU A 160 -18.90 4.80 -5.54
CA LEU A 160 -19.17 4.07 -4.31
C LEU A 160 -19.58 5.03 -3.18
N SER A 161 -20.31 4.51 -2.20
CA SER A 161 -20.67 5.27 -1.00
C SER A 161 -19.51 5.30 0.00
N THR A 162 -19.34 6.43 0.70
CA THR A 162 -18.38 6.54 1.81
C THR A 162 -19.07 6.90 3.11
N LEU A 163 -18.54 6.35 4.21
CA LEU A 163 -18.93 6.72 5.57
C LEU A 163 -17.78 7.47 6.23
N CYS A 164 -17.98 8.75 6.53
CA CYS A 164 -17.00 9.58 7.24
C CYS A 164 -17.35 9.64 8.74
N CYS A 165 -16.66 8.83 9.55
CA CYS A 165 -16.79 8.85 11.01
C CYS A 165 -15.86 9.91 11.59
N ALA A 166 -16.40 11.08 11.95
CA ALA A 166 -15.61 12.22 12.41
C ALA A 166 -16.36 13.01 13.51
N PRO A 167 -15.77 13.18 14.72
CA PRO A 167 -16.34 14.04 15.76
C PRO A 167 -16.52 15.51 15.32
N PRO A 168 -17.37 16.30 15.99
CA PRO A 168 -17.45 17.74 15.74
C PRO A 168 -16.08 18.43 15.88
N GLY A 169 -15.81 19.42 15.02
CA GLY A 169 -14.55 20.20 15.07
C GLY A 169 -13.32 19.53 14.45
N THR A 170 -13.42 18.29 13.96
CA THR A 170 -12.28 17.55 13.37
C THR A 170 -12.01 17.84 11.89
N GLY A 171 -12.73 18.81 11.31
CA GLY A 171 -12.48 19.26 9.95
C GLY A 171 -13.12 18.44 8.84
N LYS A 172 -14.13 17.59 9.11
CA LYS A 172 -14.85 16.82 8.07
C LYS A 172 -15.36 17.69 6.91
N THR A 173 -15.90 18.87 7.22
CA THR A 173 -16.43 19.82 6.23
C THR A 173 -15.30 20.36 5.35
N ALA A 174 -14.21 20.84 5.95
CA ALA A 174 -13.09 21.46 5.26
C ALA A 174 -12.18 20.45 4.52
N GLY A 175 -12.03 19.23 5.06
CA GLY A 175 -11.10 18.23 4.55
C GLY A 175 -11.69 17.26 3.51
N VAL A 176 -13.01 17.06 3.52
CA VAL A 176 -13.69 16.05 2.67
C VAL A 176 -14.79 16.70 1.84
N VAL A 177 -15.75 17.37 2.49
CA VAL A 177 -16.99 17.85 1.83
C VAL A 177 -16.70 18.99 0.84
N ILE A 178 -16.11 20.10 1.30
CA ILE A 178 -15.79 21.25 0.44
C ILE A 178 -14.83 20.85 -0.70
N PRO A 179 -13.73 20.11 -0.46
CA PRO A 179 -12.88 19.61 -1.53
C PRO A 179 -13.64 18.75 -2.55
N THR A 180 -14.56 17.89 -2.10
CA THR A 180 -15.39 17.09 -3.01
C THR A 180 -16.22 17.99 -3.91
N ILE A 181 -16.90 19.01 -3.37
CA ILE A 181 -17.74 19.92 -4.15
C ILE A 181 -16.93 20.63 -5.25
N PHE A 182 -15.73 21.10 -4.92
CA PHE A 182 -14.86 21.78 -5.89
C PHE A 182 -14.21 20.85 -6.91
N ASN A 183 -13.87 19.62 -6.53
CA ASN A 183 -13.17 18.67 -7.42
C ASN A 183 -14.11 17.75 -8.21
N SER A 184 -15.41 18.01 -8.19
CA SER A 184 -16.42 17.24 -8.93
C SER A 184 -17.09 18.06 -10.07
N PRO A 185 -16.34 18.75 -10.96
CA PRO A 185 -16.95 19.67 -11.93
C PRO A 185 -17.87 18.98 -12.94
N LYS A 186 -17.66 17.69 -13.21
CA LYS A 186 -18.47 16.89 -14.14
C LYS A 186 -19.67 16.19 -13.48
N LEU A 187 -19.86 16.36 -12.17
CA LEU A 187 -20.92 15.70 -11.41
C LEU A 187 -21.97 16.69 -10.97
N SER A 188 -23.22 16.22 -10.99
CA SER A 188 -24.35 16.84 -10.29
C SER A 188 -24.30 16.42 -8.83
N LEU A 189 -24.45 17.38 -7.92
CA LEU A 189 -24.36 17.17 -6.48
C LEU A 189 -25.66 17.59 -5.82
N ILE A 190 -26.20 16.71 -4.98
CA ILE A 190 -27.29 17.03 -4.05
C ILE A 190 -26.68 17.03 -2.65
N ILE A 191 -26.79 18.17 -1.97
CA ILE A 191 -26.11 18.40 -0.70
C ILE A 191 -27.17 18.78 0.34
N ASN A 192 -27.30 17.96 1.36
CA ASN A 192 -28.06 18.33 2.56
C ASN A 192 -27.16 19.15 3.48
N ASP A 193 -27.48 20.43 3.65
CA ASP A 193 -26.70 21.40 4.44
C ASP A 193 -27.55 22.02 5.54
N PRO A 194 -27.66 21.38 6.72
CA PRO A 194 -28.49 21.88 7.82
C PRO A 194 -28.02 23.21 8.44
N LYS A 195 -26.77 23.63 8.21
CA LYS A 195 -26.14 24.81 8.85
C LYS A 195 -25.85 25.97 7.87
N PRO A 196 -26.51 25.96 6.71
CA PRO A 196 -26.12 26.63 5.46
C PRO A 196 -24.62 26.98 5.24
N GLU A 197 -23.67 26.23 5.79
CA GLU A 197 -22.25 26.61 5.72
C GLU A 197 -21.63 26.25 4.36
N LEU A 198 -22.11 25.21 3.72
CA LEU A 198 -21.61 24.74 2.43
C LEU A 198 -22.15 25.61 1.30
N CYS A 199 -23.41 26.01 1.36
CA CYS A 199 -24.01 26.83 0.31
C CYS A 199 -23.29 28.19 0.18
N TYR A 200 -23.00 28.88 1.29
CA TYR A 200 -22.28 30.15 1.27
C TYR A 200 -20.84 30.01 0.80
N ASN A 201 -20.17 28.92 1.17
CA ASN A 201 -18.75 28.73 0.84
C ASN A 201 -18.52 28.22 -0.59
N THR A 202 -19.48 27.55 -1.22
CA THR A 202 -19.22 26.78 -2.45
C THR A 202 -20.08 27.14 -3.65
N SER A 203 -21.27 27.73 -3.45
CA SER A 203 -22.23 28.01 -4.52
C SER A 203 -21.65 28.89 -5.63
N GLY A 204 -20.95 29.98 -5.28
CA GLY A 204 -20.38 30.89 -6.26
C GLY A 204 -19.32 30.25 -7.17
N ALA A 205 -18.53 29.30 -6.66
CA ALA A 205 -17.59 28.55 -7.49
C ALA A 205 -18.31 27.53 -8.38
N ARG A 206 -19.34 26.85 -7.85
CA ARG A 206 -20.16 25.90 -8.62
C ARG A 206 -20.98 26.57 -9.72
N ALA A 207 -21.47 27.79 -9.49
CA ALA A 207 -22.20 28.58 -10.47
C ALA A 207 -21.38 28.88 -11.73
N LYS A 208 -20.04 28.86 -11.65
CA LYS A 208 -19.15 28.99 -12.81
C LYS A 208 -19.07 27.73 -13.66
N VAL A 209 -19.45 26.58 -13.10
CA VAL A 209 -19.40 25.27 -13.76
C VAL A 209 -20.77 24.88 -14.32
N GLY A 210 -21.85 25.18 -13.59
CA GLY A 210 -23.21 24.86 -13.99
C GLY A 210 -24.24 25.49 -13.06
N PRO A 211 -25.55 25.26 -13.30
CA PRO A 211 -26.61 25.84 -12.48
C PRO A 211 -26.53 25.35 -11.03
N VAL A 212 -26.85 26.25 -10.09
CA VAL A 212 -26.90 25.97 -8.66
C VAL A 212 -28.26 26.40 -8.14
N PHE A 213 -28.95 25.46 -7.48
CA PHE A 213 -30.23 25.70 -6.83
C PHE A 213 -30.07 25.53 -5.33
N ILE A 214 -30.59 26.48 -4.56
CA ILE A 214 -30.60 26.44 -3.10
C ILE A 214 -32.07 26.37 -2.69
N ILE A 215 -32.50 25.19 -2.25
CA ILE A 215 -33.85 24.99 -1.70
C ILE A 215 -33.73 25.21 -0.19
N ASN A 216 -34.31 26.31 0.29
CA ASN A 216 -34.41 26.60 1.71
C ASN A 216 -35.86 26.42 2.15
N TRP A 217 -36.14 25.32 2.86
CA TRP A 217 -37.49 24.96 3.30
C TRP A 217 -38.13 25.95 4.28
N GLY A 218 -37.34 26.81 4.92
CA GLY A 218 -37.83 27.85 5.83
C GLY A 218 -37.78 29.26 5.25
N ALA A 219 -37.42 29.42 3.98
CA ALA A 219 -37.40 30.74 3.35
C ALA A 219 -38.78 31.10 2.79
N GLU A 220 -39.16 32.36 2.97
CA GLU A 220 -40.35 32.95 2.34
C GLU A 220 -39.92 33.88 1.21
N ASP A 221 -40.66 33.83 0.10
CA ASP A 221 -40.49 34.75 -1.00
C ASP A 221 -40.71 36.20 -0.53
N LYS A 222 -39.93 37.12 -1.11
CA LYS A 222 -40.08 38.55 -0.89
C LYS A 222 -40.29 39.26 -2.22
N PRO A 223 -41.52 39.23 -2.78
CA PRO A 223 -41.83 39.83 -4.08
C PRO A 223 -41.46 41.30 -4.18
N SER A 224 -41.59 42.06 -3.09
CA SER A 224 -41.23 43.48 -3.01
C SER A 224 -39.74 43.77 -3.23
N GLU A 225 -38.88 42.79 -2.94
CA GLU A 225 -37.43 42.85 -3.15
C GLU A 225 -37.01 42.11 -4.43
N GLY A 226 -37.97 41.52 -5.16
CA GLY A 226 -37.71 40.68 -6.34
C GLY A 226 -37.06 39.33 -6.00
N ILE A 227 -37.10 38.91 -4.74
CA ILE A 227 -36.47 37.66 -4.28
C ILE A 227 -37.51 36.54 -4.29
N TYR A 228 -37.24 35.50 -5.07
CA TYR A 228 -38.03 34.28 -5.16
C TYR A 228 -37.13 33.06 -4.97
N TYR A 229 -37.50 32.16 -4.06
CA TYR A 229 -36.75 30.95 -3.78
C TYR A 229 -37.17 29.81 -4.70
N PRO A 230 -36.23 28.95 -5.14
CA PRO A 230 -36.57 27.74 -5.87
C PRO A 230 -37.57 26.87 -5.10
N SER A 231 -38.65 26.51 -5.77
CA SER A 231 -39.71 25.64 -5.23
C SER A 231 -39.73 24.32 -5.98
N TRP A 232 -40.04 23.23 -5.28
CA TRP A 232 -40.21 21.90 -5.89
C TRP A 232 -41.51 21.27 -5.42
N ASN A 233 -42.30 20.78 -6.38
CA ASN A 233 -43.53 20.06 -6.11
C ASN A 233 -43.38 18.59 -6.56
N PRO A 234 -43.29 17.63 -5.63
CA PRO A 234 -43.17 16.21 -5.95
C PRO A 234 -44.41 15.64 -6.63
N LEU A 235 -45.55 16.36 -6.60
CA LEU A 235 -46.81 16.02 -7.26
C LEU A 235 -47.02 16.78 -8.57
N SER A 236 -46.02 17.53 -9.05
CA SER A 236 -46.14 18.20 -10.35
C SER A 236 -46.30 17.16 -11.46
N PRO A 237 -47.07 17.45 -12.54
CA PRO A 237 -47.26 16.51 -13.64
C PRO A 237 -45.95 15.98 -14.26
N ASN A 238 -44.87 16.78 -14.18
CA ASN A 238 -43.54 16.44 -14.69
C ASN A 238 -42.69 15.62 -13.71
N ALA A 239 -43.07 15.54 -12.43
CA ALA A 239 -42.37 14.77 -11.40
C ALA A 239 -43.05 13.43 -11.09
N LEU A 240 -44.30 13.26 -11.52
CA LEU A 240 -45.06 12.03 -11.37
C LEU A 240 -44.81 11.08 -12.56
N PRO A 241 -44.82 9.76 -12.33
CA PRO A 241 -44.95 8.80 -13.42
C PRO A 241 -46.19 9.08 -14.29
N GLU A 242 -46.23 8.51 -15.49
CA GLU A 242 -47.44 8.55 -16.33
C GLU A 242 -48.64 7.93 -15.59
N MET A 243 -49.87 8.26 -16.04
CA MET A 243 -51.07 7.71 -15.41
C MET A 243 -51.07 6.18 -15.50
N GLY A 244 -51.18 5.53 -14.35
CA GLY A 244 -51.17 4.08 -14.24
C GLY A 244 -50.72 3.62 -12.84
N PRO A 245 -50.56 2.29 -12.65
CA PRO A 245 -50.24 1.70 -11.36
C PRO A 245 -48.98 2.28 -10.71
N ASP A 246 -47.96 2.63 -11.49
CA ASP A 246 -46.70 3.20 -10.97
C ASP A 246 -46.91 4.57 -10.33
N ARG A 247 -47.79 5.41 -10.91
CA ARG A 247 -48.16 6.69 -10.32
C ARG A 247 -48.94 6.46 -9.02
N ASP A 248 -49.87 5.52 -9.02
CA ASP A 248 -50.67 5.22 -7.83
C ASP A 248 -49.76 4.74 -6.69
N MET A 249 -48.81 3.86 -6.98
CA MET A 249 -47.81 3.40 -6.01
C MET A 249 -46.89 4.53 -5.51
N TYR A 250 -46.47 5.44 -6.40
CA TYR A 250 -45.65 6.59 -6.02
C TYR A 250 -46.41 7.53 -5.07
N VAL A 251 -47.66 7.86 -5.39
CA VAL A 251 -48.52 8.70 -4.55
C VAL A 251 -48.81 8.01 -3.22
N ASP A 252 -49.14 6.72 -3.23
CA ASP A 252 -49.38 5.93 -2.03
C ASP A 252 -48.14 5.89 -1.12
N SER A 253 -46.95 5.70 -1.69
CA SER A 253 -45.69 5.73 -0.94
C SER A 253 -45.44 7.09 -0.26
N ILE A 254 -45.75 8.19 -0.94
CA ILE A 254 -45.66 9.54 -0.35
C ILE A 254 -46.68 9.68 0.79
N CYS A 255 -47.93 9.26 0.57
CA CYS A 255 -49.00 9.32 1.58
C CYS A 255 -48.62 8.53 2.83
N ASN A 256 -48.12 7.31 2.68
CA ASN A 256 -47.73 6.44 3.80
C ASN A 256 -46.55 7.00 4.64
N ILE A 257 -45.71 7.86 4.04
CA ILE A 257 -44.60 8.52 4.76
C ILE A 257 -45.06 9.81 5.45
N LEU A 258 -45.92 10.59 4.79
CA LEU A 258 -46.31 11.93 5.26
C LEU A 258 -47.52 11.91 6.21
N VAL A 259 -48.42 10.95 6.03
CA VAL A 259 -49.63 10.79 6.84
C VAL A 259 -49.34 9.68 7.83
N GLU A 260 -49.18 10.02 9.11
CA GLU A 260 -49.14 8.99 10.16
C GLU A 260 -50.43 8.18 10.11
N ASP A 261 -50.31 6.85 10.14
CA ASP A 261 -51.46 5.99 10.34
C ASP A 261 -52.19 6.42 11.61
N PRO A 262 -53.53 6.50 11.60
CA PRO A 262 -54.29 6.81 12.79
C PRO A 262 -53.90 5.80 13.87
N LYS A 263 -53.33 6.29 14.98
CA LYS A 263 -53.03 5.48 16.15
C LYS A 263 -54.35 4.86 16.61
N GLY A 264 -54.53 3.58 16.34
CA GLY A 264 -55.81 2.88 16.54
C GLY A 264 -56.37 3.10 17.94
N GLY A 265 -57.66 3.37 18.00
CA GLY A 265 -58.50 3.18 19.19
C GLY A 265 -59.15 1.80 19.18
#